data_AF-A0A2V6HM86-F1
#
_entry.id   AF-A0A2V6HM86-F1
#
_cell.length_a   1.000
_cell.length_b   1.000
_cell.length_c   1.000
_cell.angle_alpha   90.00
_cell.angle_beta   90.00
_cell.angle_gamma   90.00
#
_symmetry.space_group_name_H-M   'P 1'
#
loop_
_entity.id
_entity.type
_entity.pdbx_description
1 polymer ?
#
loop_
_entity_poly.entity_id
_entity_poly.type
_entity_poly.pdbx_seq_one_letter_code
_entity_poly.pdbx_strand_id
1 'polypeptide(L)'
;MLLALVFAVAYYFFLPVAEVAKVQRGTAIAAVYGTVRIEPAFSPHVRAQNSGFIQLAEPFSAGRGAIGKDVKKGQILATIADETTARQLKQAGADLQAAIQRAALPLPSSELLKAAEDNLQRLEKVVASGNVPAVEYEKA
;
A
#
# COMPACT_ATOMS: atom_id res chain seq x y z
N MET A 1 14.01 74.20 -71.71
CA MET A 1 13.57 74.76 -70.42
C MET A 1 12.34 74.01 -69.88
N LEU A 2 11.20 74.00 -70.58
CA LEU A 2 9.97 73.33 -70.10
C LEU A 2 10.15 71.82 -69.84
N LEU A 3 10.83 71.10 -70.74
CA LEU A 3 11.03 69.66 -70.63
C LEU A 3 11.90 69.25 -69.43
N ALA A 4 12.93 70.05 -69.13
CA ALA A 4 13.78 69.84 -67.95
C ALA A 4 13.01 70.07 -66.65
N LEU A 5 12.06 71.01 -66.66
CA LEU A 5 11.20 71.30 -65.51
C LEU A 5 10.22 70.16 -65.24
N VAL A 6 9.63 69.58 -66.30
CA VAL A 6 8.77 68.39 -66.19
C VAL A 6 9.56 67.19 -65.66
N PHE A 7 10.77 66.95 -66.16
CA PHE A 7 11.64 65.87 -65.67
C PHE A 7 12.06 66.08 -64.21
N ALA A 8 12.36 67.32 -63.79
CA ALA A 8 12.71 67.62 -62.41
C ALA A 8 11.55 67.37 -61.44
N VAL A 9 10.33 67.74 -61.84
CA VAL A 9 9.12 67.50 -61.04
C VAL A 9 8.82 66.00 -60.96
N ALA A 10 8.88 65.28 -62.07
CA ALA A 10 8.70 63.83 -62.08
C ALA A 10 9.74 63.14 -61.19
N TYR A 11 11.02 63.52 -61.31
CA TYR A 11 12.09 63.00 -60.46
C TYR A 11 11.82 63.25 -58.98
N TYR A 12 11.35 64.45 -58.62
CA TYR A 12 11.02 64.80 -57.24
C TYR A 12 9.88 63.95 -56.66
N PHE A 13 8.84 63.65 -57.43
CA PHE A 13 7.74 62.79 -56.98
C PHE A 13 8.13 61.30 -56.91
N PHE A 14 9.13 60.88 -57.67
CA PHE A 14 9.69 59.52 -57.62
C PHE A 14 10.77 59.34 -56.55
N LEU A 15 11.16 60.40 -55.83
CA LEU A 15 12.07 60.26 -54.69
C LEU A 15 11.39 59.44 -53.58
N PRO A 16 12.05 58.39 -53.05
CA PRO A 16 11.45 57.51 -52.06
C PRO A 16 11.21 58.27 -50.75
N VAL A 17 9.96 58.29 -50.30
CA VAL A 17 9.57 58.86 -49.00
C VAL A 17 9.80 57.79 -47.93
N ALA A 18 10.51 58.16 -46.86
CA ALA A 18 10.81 57.24 -45.76
C ALA A 18 9.52 56.85 -45.01
N GLU A 19 9.31 55.55 -44.85
CA GLU A 19 8.21 55.01 -44.03
C GLU A 19 8.60 55.14 -42.55
N VAL A 20 7.86 55.97 -41.79
CA VAL A 20 8.16 56.25 -40.38
C VAL A 20 7.05 55.67 -39.50
N ALA A 21 7.41 54.68 -38.68
CA ALA A 21 6.50 54.13 -37.66
C ALA A 21 6.64 54.90 -36.34
N LYS A 22 5.51 55.24 -35.71
CA LYS A 22 5.49 55.87 -34.37
C LYS A 22 5.82 54.82 -33.31
N VAL A 23 6.96 54.96 -32.64
CA VAL A 23 7.35 54.09 -31.52
C VAL A 23 6.49 54.44 -30.29
N GLN A 24 5.79 53.45 -29.76
CA GLN A 24 5.05 53.57 -28.49
C GLN A 24 5.87 53.02 -27.34
N ARG A 25 5.76 53.63 -26.15
CA ARG A 25 6.38 53.10 -24.94
C ARG A 25 5.67 51.80 -24.54
N GLY A 26 6.42 50.71 -24.42
CA GLY A 26 5.92 49.41 -24.01
C GLY A 26 7.07 48.48 -23.64
N THR A 27 6.75 47.35 -23.01
CA THR A 27 7.73 46.34 -22.61
C THR A 27 7.94 45.35 -23.74
N ALA A 28 9.17 45.27 -24.27
CA ALA A 28 9.55 44.22 -25.21
C ALA A 28 9.90 42.94 -24.43
N ILE A 29 9.25 41.84 -24.76
CA ILE A 29 9.52 40.53 -24.17
C ILE A 29 10.32 39.71 -25.19
N ALA A 30 11.52 39.28 -24.79
CA ALA A 30 12.30 38.31 -25.54
C ALA A 30 12.04 36.91 -24.97
N ALA A 31 11.33 36.07 -25.73
CA ALA A 31 11.13 34.67 -25.37
C ALA A 31 12.22 33.80 -26.02
N VAL A 32 12.74 32.83 -25.27
CA VAL A 32 13.69 31.83 -25.76
C VAL A 32 12.93 30.54 -26.01
N TYR A 33 13.06 29.96 -27.21
CA TYR A 33 12.48 28.66 -27.50
C TYR A 33 13.23 27.56 -26.76
N GLY A 34 12.48 26.73 -26.04
CA GLY A 34 13.02 25.59 -25.32
C GLY A 34 12.04 24.42 -25.32
N THR A 35 12.58 23.20 -25.33
CA THR A 35 11.81 21.98 -25.16
C THR A 35 11.88 21.53 -23.71
N VAL A 36 10.73 21.32 -23.06
CA VAL A 36 10.65 20.82 -21.68
C VAL A 36 9.93 19.48 -21.68
N ARG A 37 10.41 18.53 -20.86
CA ARG A 37 9.72 17.27 -20.60
C ARG A 37 8.81 17.45 -19.39
N ILE A 38 7.55 17.05 -19.53
CA ILE A 38 6.57 17.06 -18.44
C ILE A 38 6.55 15.66 -17.84
N GLU A 39 6.88 15.57 -16.56
CA GLU A 39 6.89 14.30 -15.81
C GLU A 39 5.87 14.37 -14.65
N PRO A 40 5.30 13.22 -14.24
CA PRO A 40 4.39 13.17 -13.11
C PRO A 40 5.15 13.52 -11.82
N ALA A 41 4.54 14.34 -10.97
CA ALA A 41 5.11 14.71 -9.68
C ALA A 41 5.32 13.50 -8.74
N PHE A 42 4.55 12.42 -8.92
CA PHE A 42 4.66 11.19 -8.13
C PHE A 42 4.40 9.96 -9.00
N SER A 43 5.37 9.03 -9.05
CA SER A 43 5.27 7.77 -9.81
C SER A 43 5.68 6.57 -8.95
N PRO A 44 4.76 6.06 -8.10
CA PRO A 44 5.04 4.93 -7.23
C PRO A 44 5.01 3.62 -8.02
N HIS A 45 6.01 2.76 -7.78
CA HIS A 45 6.03 1.41 -8.34
C HIS A 45 5.36 0.44 -7.36
N VAL A 46 4.15 0.00 -7.68
CA VAL A 46 3.42 -0.98 -6.85
C VAL A 46 3.90 -2.39 -7.18
N ARG A 47 4.32 -3.14 -6.15
CA ARG A 47 4.87 -4.50 -6.29
C ARG A 47 4.23 -5.45 -5.28
N ALA A 48 4.21 -6.72 -5.66
CA ALA A 48 3.88 -7.83 -4.78
C ALA A 48 5.16 -8.46 -4.22
N GLN A 49 5.14 -8.88 -2.95
CA GLN A 49 6.22 -9.68 -2.36
C GLN A 49 5.96 -11.19 -2.48
N ASN A 50 4.69 -11.58 -2.53
CA ASN A 50 4.29 -12.99 -2.56
C ASN A 50 4.26 -13.51 -3.99
N SER A 51 4.69 -14.76 -4.17
CA SER A 51 4.54 -15.49 -5.43
C SER A 51 3.14 -16.09 -5.55
N GLY A 52 2.61 -16.15 -6.76
CA GLY A 52 1.31 -16.79 -7.03
C GLY A 52 0.69 -16.31 -8.33
N PHE A 53 -0.57 -16.69 -8.55
CA PHE A 53 -1.34 -16.21 -9.70
C PHE A 53 -1.95 -14.84 -9.38
N ILE A 54 -1.76 -13.89 -10.29
CA ILE A 54 -2.34 -12.54 -10.15
C ILE A 54 -3.78 -12.57 -10.66
N GLN A 55 -4.74 -12.31 -9.79
CA GLN A 55 -6.13 -12.07 -10.13
C GLN A 55 -6.42 -10.58 -10.00
N LEU A 56 -6.69 -9.91 -11.12
CA LEU A 56 -7.05 -8.50 -11.10
C LEU A 56 -8.43 -8.33 -10.47
N ALA A 57 -8.63 -7.24 -9.72
CA ALA A 57 -9.96 -6.92 -9.20
C ALA A 57 -10.89 -6.56 -10.36
N GLU A 58 -12.18 -6.89 -10.25
CA GLU A 58 -13.23 -6.68 -11.25
C GLU A 58 -13.15 -5.34 -12.03
N PRO A 59 -12.97 -4.15 -11.39
CA PRO A 59 -12.90 -2.87 -12.12
C PRO A 59 -11.68 -2.74 -13.05
N PHE A 60 -10.66 -3.58 -12.84
CA PHE A 60 -9.37 -3.58 -13.54
C PHE A 60 -9.14 -4.83 -14.41
N SER A 61 -10.05 -5.81 -14.39
CA SER A 61 -9.94 -7.05 -15.16
C SER A 61 -10.11 -6.88 -16.67
N ALA A 62 -10.60 -5.73 -17.15
CA ALA A 62 -10.80 -5.41 -18.56
C ALA A 62 -9.49 -5.13 -19.35
N GLY A 63 -8.33 -5.48 -18.78
CA GLY A 63 -7.02 -5.32 -19.43
C GLY A 63 -6.75 -3.88 -19.83
N ARG A 64 -6.70 -3.60 -21.14
CA ARG A 64 -6.43 -2.24 -21.67
C ARG A 64 -7.50 -1.20 -21.30
N GLY A 65 -8.74 -1.63 -21.02
CA GLY A 65 -9.82 -0.72 -20.59
C GLY A 65 -9.68 -0.20 -19.15
N ALA A 66 -8.71 -0.71 -18.40
CA ALA A 66 -8.43 -0.31 -17.02
C ALA A 66 -7.31 0.73 -16.89
N ILE A 67 -6.51 0.94 -17.94
CA ILE A 67 -5.38 1.86 -17.93
C ILE A 67 -5.90 3.29 -17.97
N GLY A 68 -5.41 4.14 -17.05
CA GLY A 68 -5.83 5.55 -16.96
C GLY A 68 -7.06 5.80 -16.07
N LYS A 69 -7.57 4.78 -15.37
CA LYS A 69 -8.58 4.97 -14.33
C LYS A 69 -7.97 5.48 -13.02
N ASP A 70 -8.69 6.36 -12.35
CA ASP A 70 -8.33 6.81 -11.01
C ASP A 70 -8.50 5.69 -9.99
N VAL A 71 -7.58 5.65 -9.02
CA VAL A 71 -7.59 4.69 -7.91
C VAL A 71 -7.59 5.44 -6.59
N LYS A 72 -8.36 4.95 -5.61
CA LYS A 72 -8.36 5.51 -4.26
C LYS A 72 -7.29 4.84 -3.40
N LYS A 73 -6.78 5.57 -2.41
CA LYS A 73 -5.85 5.00 -1.41
C LYS A 73 -6.50 3.79 -0.73
N GLY A 74 -5.79 2.66 -0.73
CA GLY A 74 -6.26 1.40 -0.12
C GLY A 74 -7.24 0.59 -0.98
N GLN A 75 -7.52 1.01 -2.21
CA GLN A 75 -8.34 0.24 -3.13
C GLN A 75 -7.62 -1.05 -3.56
N ILE A 76 -8.36 -2.16 -3.59
CA ILE A 76 -7.84 -3.45 -4.05
C ILE A 76 -7.65 -3.38 -5.57
N LEU A 77 -6.39 -3.56 -6.01
CA LEU A 77 -6.02 -3.57 -7.43
C LEU A 77 -5.96 -5.00 -7.97
N ALA A 78 -5.35 -5.89 -7.19
CA ALA A 78 -5.18 -7.30 -7.52
C ALA A 78 -5.09 -8.12 -6.24
N THR A 79 -5.56 -9.36 -6.34
CA THR A 79 -5.42 -10.40 -5.32
C THR A 79 -4.43 -11.43 -5.83
N ILE A 80 -3.49 -11.83 -4.98
CA ILE A 80 -2.54 -12.90 -5.31
C ILE A 80 -3.14 -14.18 -4.76
N ALA A 81 -3.52 -15.09 -5.67
CA ALA A 81 -3.93 -16.42 -5.30
C ALA A 81 -2.68 -17.27 -5.04
N ASP A 82 -2.30 -17.40 -3.77
CA ASP A 82 -1.26 -18.31 -3.30
C ASP A 82 -1.89 -19.55 -2.66
N GLU A 83 -1.88 -20.65 -3.42
CA GLU A 83 -2.41 -21.93 -2.94
C GLU A 83 -1.60 -22.50 -1.76
N THR A 84 -0.31 -22.18 -1.66
CA THR A 84 0.55 -22.75 -0.61
C THR A 84 0.19 -22.17 0.75
N THR A 85 0.11 -20.84 0.86
CA THR A 85 -0.35 -20.16 2.07
C THR A 85 -1.79 -20.53 2.42
N ALA A 86 -2.68 -20.66 1.44
CA ALA A 86 -4.06 -21.08 1.69
C ALA A 86 -4.14 -22.49 2.32
N ARG A 87 -3.33 -23.43 1.84
CA ARG A 87 -3.24 -24.78 2.43
C ARG A 87 -2.63 -24.75 3.83
N GLN A 88 -1.60 -23.95 4.05
CA GLN A 88 -0.99 -23.77 5.38
C GLN A 88 -1.98 -23.19 6.40
N LEU A 89 -2.77 -22.19 6.01
CA LEU A 89 -3.81 -21.62 6.86
C LEU A 89 -4.88 -22.66 7.21
N LYS A 90 -5.28 -23.48 6.24
CA LYS A 90 -6.24 -24.57 6.49
C LYS A 90 -5.68 -25.61 7.46
N GLN A 91 -4.41 -25.99 7.30
CA GLN A 91 -3.72 -26.91 8.18
C GLN A 91 -3.62 -26.35 9.61
N ALA A 92 -3.15 -25.11 9.75
CA ALA A 92 -3.03 -24.44 11.04
C ALA A 92 -4.39 -24.30 11.76
N GLY A 93 -5.46 -24.01 11.01
CA GLY A 93 -6.82 -23.98 11.55
C GLY A 93 -7.29 -25.36 12.05
N ALA A 94 -7.01 -26.42 11.30
CA ALA A 94 -7.33 -27.79 11.73
C ALA A 94 -6.55 -28.21 12.97
N ASP A 95 -5.25 -27.87 13.03
CA ASP A 95 -4.39 -28.17 14.17
C ASP A 95 -4.84 -27.41 15.43
N LEU A 96 -5.24 -26.15 15.29
CA LEU A 96 -5.81 -25.35 16.38
C LEU A 96 -7.12 -25.96 16.89
N GLN A 97 -8.01 -26.38 16.00
CA GLN A 97 -9.26 -27.02 16.38
C GLN A 97 -9.01 -28.37 17.10
N ALA A 98 -8.06 -29.16 16.60
CA ALA A 98 -7.65 -30.42 17.23
C ALA A 98 -6.99 -30.19 18.59
N ALA A 99 -6.26 -29.10 18.79
CA ALA A 99 -5.70 -28.72 20.09
C ALA A 99 -6.80 -28.31 21.07
N ILE A 100 -7.80 -27.55 20.64
CA ILE A 100 -8.96 -27.17 21.47
C ILE A 100 -9.74 -28.42 21.91
N GLN A 101 -10.00 -29.35 20.99
CA GLN A 101 -10.68 -30.61 21.31
C GLN A 101 -9.87 -31.47 22.28
N ARG A 102 -8.54 -31.53 22.11
CA ARG A 102 -7.65 -32.22 23.06
C ARG A 102 -7.61 -31.55 24.43
N ALA A 103 -7.63 -30.22 24.49
CA ALA A 103 -7.67 -29.48 25.75
C ALA A 103 -9.01 -29.63 26.49
N ALA A 104 -10.11 -29.87 25.77
CA ALA A 104 -11.40 -30.18 26.36
C ALA A 104 -11.47 -31.59 26.96
N LEU A 105 -10.58 -32.51 26.57
CA LEU A 105 -10.49 -33.83 27.19
C LEU A 105 -9.77 -33.71 28.53
N PRO A 106 -10.27 -34.37 29.59
CA PRO A 106 -9.56 -34.42 30.85
C PRO A 106 -8.19 -35.09 30.63
N LEU A 107 -7.15 -34.47 31.17
CA LEU A 107 -5.81 -35.04 31.13
C LEU A 107 -5.83 -36.41 31.80
N PRO A 108 -5.11 -37.43 31.30
CA PRO A 108 -5.00 -38.73 32.00
C PRO A 108 -4.45 -38.58 33.42
N SER A 109 -3.64 -37.53 33.64
CA SER A 109 -3.11 -37.15 34.95
C SER A 109 -4.10 -36.39 35.83
N SER A 110 -5.28 -35.98 35.33
CA SER A 110 -6.26 -35.22 36.11
C SER A 110 -6.88 -36.05 37.23
N GLU A 111 -7.13 -37.34 37.01
CA GLU A 111 -7.61 -38.24 38.08
C GLU A 111 -6.52 -38.51 39.12
N LEU A 112 -5.27 -38.70 38.69
CA LEU A 112 -4.13 -38.89 39.58
C LEU A 112 -3.84 -37.62 40.40
N LEU A 113 -3.91 -36.44 39.77
CA LEU A 113 -3.76 -35.15 40.43
C LEU A 113 -4.87 -34.96 41.47
N LYS A 114 -6.13 -35.21 41.10
CA LYS A 114 -7.27 -35.09 42.02
C LYS A 114 -7.17 -36.05 43.20
N ALA A 115 -6.74 -37.29 42.96
CA ALA A 115 -6.49 -38.26 44.04
C ALA A 115 -5.36 -37.81 44.97
N ALA A 116 -4.29 -37.21 44.44
CA ALA A 116 -3.21 -36.63 45.24
C ALA A 116 -3.67 -35.41 46.04
N GLU A 117 -4.44 -34.51 45.43
CA GLU A 117 -5.05 -33.35 46.09
C GLU A 117 -6.01 -33.77 47.22
N ASP A 118 -6.87 -34.75 46.99
CA ASP A 118 -7.80 -35.30 47.99
C ASP A 118 -7.04 -35.96 49.16
N ASN A 119 -5.93 -36.65 48.88
CA ASN A 119 -5.07 -37.24 49.90
C ASN A 119 -4.36 -36.17 50.74
N LEU A 120 -3.83 -35.12 50.11
CA LEU A 120 -3.26 -33.97 50.83
C LEU A 120 -4.29 -33.31 51.75
N GLN A 121 -5.50 -33.01 51.25
CA GLN A 121 -6.55 -32.42 52.09
C GLN A 121 -6.98 -33.31 53.27
N ARG A 122 -6.97 -34.64 53.09
CA ARG A 122 -7.22 -35.57 54.22
C ARG A 122 -6.08 -35.55 55.21
N LEU A 123 -4.82 -35.57 54.75
CA LEU A 123 -3.65 -35.49 55.60
C LEU A 123 -3.63 -34.18 56.40
N GLU A 124 -3.97 -33.04 55.80
CA GLU A 124 -4.11 -31.76 56.50
C GLU A 124 -5.12 -31.83 57.65
N LYS A 125 -6.29 -32.43 57.42
CA LYS A 125 -7.34 -32.60 58.45
C LYS A 125 -6.92 -33.56 59.57
N VAL A 126 -6.12 -34.58 59.25
CA VAL A 126 -5.63 -35.56 60.23
C VAL A 126 -4.47 -35.01 61.06
N VAL A 127 -3.58 -34.23 60.44
CA VAL A 127 -2.52 -33.48 61.14
C VAL A 127 -3.14 -32.41 62.05
N ALA A 128 -4.17 -31.69 61.59
CA ALA A 128 -4.91 -30.71 62.41
C ALA A 128 -5.64 -31.34 63.62
N SER A 129 -6.00 -32.63 63.54
CA SER A 129 -6.57 -33.38 64.67
C SER A 129 -5.53 -34.07 65.56
N GLY A 130 -4.23 -33.87 65.28
CA GLY A 130 -3.11 -34.30 66.14
C GLY A 130 -2.75 -35.79 66.05
N ASN A 131 -3.29 -36.52 65.07
CA ASN A 131 -3.18 -37.98 65.00
C ASN A 131 -2.00 -38.51 64.14
N VAL A 132 -1.25 -37.66 63.44
CA VAL A 132 -0.13 -38.08 62.55
C VAL A 132 1.08 -37.14 62.67
N PRO A 133 2.34 -37.66 62.67
CA PRO A 133 3.55 -36.85 62.68
C PRO A 133 3.75 -36.02 61.39
N ALA A 134 4.23 -34.78 61.52
CA ALA A 134 4.45 -33.85 60.39
C ALA A 134 5.37 -34.39 59.27
N VAL A 135 6.19 -35.40 59.56
CA VAL A 135 7.15 -36.01 58.62
C VAL A 135 6.44 -36.81 57.51
N GLU A 136 5.23 -37.32 57.73
CA GLU A 136 4.45 -37.99 56.69
C GLU A 136 3.70 -37.01 55.77
N TYR A 137 3.50 -35.76 56.22
CA TYR A 137 2.92 -34.69 55.42
C TYR A 137 3.92 -34.13 54.40
N GLU A 138 5.21 -34.02 54.76
CA GLU A 138 6.25 -33.46 53.88
C GLU A 138 6.73 -34.43 52.77
N LYS A 139 6.33 -35.70 52.80
CA LYS A 139 6.73 -36.74 51.82
C LYS A 139 5.69 -37.02 50.72
N ALA A 140 4.45 -36.55 50.90
CA ALA A 140 3.33 -36.74 49.96
C ALA A 140 3.25 -35.58 48.96
#